data_AF-A0A1A0LX39-F1
#
_entry.id   AF-A0A1A0LX39-F1
#
_cell.length_a   1.000
_cell.length_b   1.000
_cell.length_c   1.000
_cell.angle_alpha   90.00
_cell.angle_beta   90.00
_cell.angle_gamma   90.00
#
_symmetry.space_group_name_H-M   'P 1'
#
loop_
_entity.id
_entity.type
_entity.pdbx_description
1 polymer ?
#
loop_
_entity_poly.entity_id
_entity_poly.type
_entity_poly.pdbx_seq_one_letter_code
_entity_poly.pdbx_strand_id
1 'polypeptide(L)'
;MTETNATRVPEALYASLTDSVRRLVDFTIRSECDAATIESVRAKIDAATNELGRALIPGSFGVQQEVSGSSIAWGNAVIGLRNALAPPLDVHHDDDGTAWAETTLGAAYEGPSGQVHGGICALLLDHILGATAHKPGWPAVTGTLTIRYEKGTALGPVRIAAHIDRIEGVKTFAVGHIATSDGVTVRAEGVFIHPRRSTT
;
A
#
# COMPACT_ATOMS: atom_id res chain seq x y z
N MET A 1 21.22 -20.70 30.63
CA MET A 1 21.29 -21.01 29.19
C MET A 1 20.97 -19.74 28.45
N THR A 2 21.97 -19.19 27.79
CA THR A 2 21.99 -17.92 27.07
C THR A 2 20.98 -17.92 25.92
N GLU A 3 19.96 -17.07 26.00
CA GLU A 3 19.13 -16.69 24.85
C GLU A 3 20.03 -16.04 23.80
N THR A 4 20.11 -16.68 22.64
CA THR A 4 20.80 -16.16 21.47
C THR A 4 20.14 -14.84 21.08
N ASN A 5 20.82 -13.73 21.35
CA ASN A 5 20.44 -12.39 20.91
C ASN A 5 20.67 -12.33 19.39
N ALA A 6 19.75 -12.95 18.63
CA ALA A 6 19.76 -12.90 17.18
C ALA A 6 19.49 -11.45 16.78
N THR A 7 20.52 -10.77 16.28
CA THR A 7 20.41 -9.39 15.79
C THR A 7 19.30 -9.35 14.73
N ARG A 8 18.16 -8.74 15.08
CA ARG A 8 17.03 -8.56 14.18
C ARG A 8 17.52 -7.76 12.97
N VAL A 9 17.28 -8.28 11.77
CA VAL A 9 17.65 -7.58 10.53
C VAL A 9 16.95 -6.20 10.53
N PRO A 10 17.68 -5.10 10.29
CA PRO A 10 17.13 -3.75 10.35
C PRO A 10 15.98 -3.55 9.36
N GLU A 11 14.95 -2.82 9.76
CA GLU A 11 13.82 -2.45 8.90
C GLU A 11 14.27 -1.77 7.61
N ALA A 12 15.22 -0.85 7.71
CA ALA A 12 15.79 -0.14 6.57
C ALA A 12 16.41 -1.09 5.52
N LEU A 13 16.95 -2.25 5.93
CA LEU A 13 17.49 -3.22 4.99
C LEU A 13 16.39 -3.94 4.21
N TYR A 14 15.26 -4.25 4.87
CA TYR A 14 14.09 -4.78 4.17
C TYR A 14 13.46 -3.77 3.24
N ALA A 15 13.35 -2.50 3.66
CA ALA A 15 12.84 -1.42 2.81
C ALA A 15 13.71 -1.27 1.54
N SER A 16 15.03 -1.20 1.70
CA SER A 16 15.98 -1.11 0.58
C SER A 16 15.93 -2.33 -0.36
N LEU A 17 15.75 -3.54 0.19
CA LEU A 17 15.54 -4.73 -0.62
C LEU A 17 14.24 -4.61 -1.43
N THR A 18 13.14 -4.21 -0.79
CA THR A 18 11.86 -4.04 -1.46
C THR A 18 11.91 -2.95 -2.54
N ASP A 19 12.62 -1.85 -2.32
CA ASP A 19 12.84 -0.81 -3.34
C ASP A 19 13.63 -1.33 -4.54
N SER A 20 14.60 -2.21 -4.31
CA SER A 20 15.32 -2.89 -5.40
C SER A 20 14.37 -3.75 -6.23
N VAL A 21 13.41 -4.44 -5.60
CA VAL A 21 12.38 -5.21 -6.29
C VAL A 21 11.40 -4.29 -7.03
N ARG A 22 10.97 -3.16 -6.44
CA ARG A 22 10.09 -2.18 -7.12
C ARG A 22 10.71 -1.66 -8.42
N ARG A 23 12.01 -1.32 -8.38
CA ARG A 23 12.75 -0.91 -9.58
C ARG A 23 12.84 -2.04 -10.61
N LEU A 24 13.01 -3.28 -10.15
CA LEU A 24 13.03 -4.44 -11.04
C LEU A 24 11.68 -4.67 -11.72
N VAL A 25 10.55 -4.50 -11.00
CA VAL A 25 9.20 -4.59 -11.60
C VAL A 25 9.06 -3.58 -12.74
N ASP A 26 9.41 -2.33 -12.50
CA ASP A 26 9.38 -1.26 -13.51
C ASP A 26 10.26 -1.58 -14.73
N PHE A 27 11.51 -2.01 -14.50
CA PHE A 27 12.43 -2.32 -15.59
C PHE A 27 12.04 -3.59 -16.34
N THR A 28 11.38 -4.56 -15.70
CA THR A 28 10.85 -5.75 -16.37
C THR A 28 9.75 -5.38 -17.38
N ILE A 29 8.97 -4.34 -17.08
CA ILE A 29 7.90 -3.85 -17.97
C ILE A 29 8.48 -3.06 -19.16
N ARG A 30 9.47 -2.20 -18.90
CA ARG A 30 9.93 -1.19 -19.89
C ARG A 30 11.22 -1.55 -20.63
N SER A 31 11.89 -2.64 -20.26
CA SER A 31 13.17 -3.03 -20.87
C SER A 31 12.99 -3.56 -22.30
N GLU A 32 13.90 -3.16 -23.19
CA GLU A 32 14.05 -3.69 -24.55
C GLU A 32 15.42 -4.37 -24.74
N CYS A 33 16.00 -4.89 -23.65
CA CYS A 33 17.30 -5.57 -23.71
C CYS A 33 17.28 -6.82 -24.59
N ASP A 34 18.46 -7.22 -25.08
CA ASP A 34 18.61 -8.43 -25.89
C ASP A 34 18.36 -9.74 -25.10
N ALA A 35 18.18 -10.83 -25.85
CA ALA A 35 17.86 -12.14 -25.28
C ALA A 35 18.90 -12.63 -24.27
N ALA A 36 20.19 -12.41 -24.54
CA ALA A 36 21.28 -12.81 -23.64
C ALA A 36 21.22 -12.07 -22.29
N THR A 37 20.90 -10.77 -22.32
CA THR A 37 20.71 -9.96 -21.12
C THR A 37 19.48 -10.42 -20.34
N ILE A 38 18.36 -10.69 -21.02
CA ILE A 38 17.13 -11.19 -20.37
C ILE A 38 17.38 -12.54 -19.68
N GLU A 39 18.08 -13.46 -20.33
CA GLU A 39 18.44 -14.77 -19.74
C GLU A 39 19.34 -14.61 -18.51
N SER A 40 20.36 -13.75 -18.59
CA SER A 40 21.25 -13.45 -17.46
C SER A 40 20.51 -12.85 -16.27
N VAL A 41 19.62 -11.87 -16.51
CA VAL A 41 18.82 -11.23 -15.46
C VAL A 41 17.85 -12.23 -14.83
N ARG A 42 17.15 -13.05 -15.64
CA ARG A 42 16.28 -14.13 -15.14
C ARG A 42 17.03 -15.06 -14.19
N ALA A 43 18.21 -15.53 -14.57
CA ALA A 43 19.02 -16.42 -13.72
C ALA A 43 19.41 -15.77 -12.38
N LYS A 44 19.72 -14.47 -12.37
CA LYS A 44 20.02 -13.72 -11.13
C LYS A 44 18.79 -13.58 -10.23
N ILE A 45 17.62 -13.34 -10.80
CA ILE A 45 16.35 -13.27 -10.06
C ILE A 45 16.02 -14.63 -9.44
N ASP A 46 16.16 -15.71 -10.21
CA ASP A 46 15.92 -17.07 -9.71
C ASP A 46 16.90 -17.42 -8.57
N ALA A 47 18.17 -17.06 -8.71
CA ALA A 47 19.17 -17.26 -7.65
C ALA A 47 18.83 -16.47 -6.37
N ALA A 48 18.52 -15.17 -6.49
CA ALA A 48 18.12 -14.34 -5.35
C ALA A 48 16.83 -14.85 -4.67
N THR A 49 15.87 -15.32 -5.47
CA THR A 49 14.62 -15.93 -4.97
C THR A 49 14.91 -17.19 -4.18
N ASN A 50 15.78 -18.07 -4.69
CA ASN A 50 16.20 -19.28 -3.98
C ASN A 50 16.94 -18.96 -2.67
N GLU A 51 17.75 -17.90 -2.63
CA GLU A 51 18.44 -17.46 -1.41
C GLU A 51 17.46 -16.96 -0.34
N LEU A 52 16.52 -16.09 -0.71
CA LEU A 52 15.45 -15.63 0.20
C LEU A 52 14.58 -16.80 0.67
N GLY A 53 14.32 -17.77 -0.22
CA GLY A 53 13.52 -18.96 0.05
C GLY A 53 14.12 -19.94 1.08
N ARG A 54 15.38 -19.78 1.47
CA ARG A 54 16.02 -20.64 2.49
C ARG A 54 15.41 -20.48 3.88
N ALA A 55 14.76 -19.34 4.16
CA ALA A 55 14.16 -19.06 5.46
C ALA A 55 12.86 -18.26 5.28
N LEU A 56 11.73 -18.97 5.24
CA LEU A 56 10.39 -18.38 5.12
C LEU A 56 9.59 -18.62 6.40
N ILE A 57 8.72 -17.66 6.72
CA ILE A 57 7.66 -17.88 7.70
C ILE A 57 6.61 -18.84 7.12
N PRO A 58 5.89 -19.62 7.95
CA PRO A 58 4.75 -20.38 7.48
C PRO A 58 3.59 -19.44 7.11
N GLY A 59 2.97 -19.64 5.95
CA GLY A 59 1.78 -18.89 5.54
C GLY A 59 2.03 -17.42 5.26
N SER A 60 1.10 -16.55 5.68
CA SER A 60 1.13 -15.12 5.40
C SER A 60 1.79 -14.30 6.51
N PHE A 61 2.29 -13.10 6.18
CA PHE A 61 2.88 -12.19 7.17
C PHE A 61 1.87 -11.75 8.24
N GLY A 62 0.61 -11.54 7.83
CA GLY A 62 -0.47 -11.12 8.71
C GLY A 62 -0.24 -9.73 9.33
N VAL A 63 -0.80 -9.54 10.52
CA VAL A 63 -0.52 -8.41 11.40
C VAL A 63 0.27 -8.93 12.58
N GLN A 64 1.47 -8.39 12.79
CA GLN A 64 2.36 -8.75 13.89
C GLN A 64 2.42 -7.62 14.91
N GLN A 65 2.67 -7.93 16.18
CA GLN A 65 2.87 -6.91 17.21
C GLN A 65 4.35 -6.75 17.52
N GLU A 66 4.83 -5.51 17.52
CA GLU A 66 6.13 -5.17 18.07
C GLU A 66 6.12 -5.19 19.60
N VAL A 67 7.30 -5.36 20.18
CA VAL A 67 7.56 -5.17 21.62
C VAL A 67 7.20 -3.74 22.07
N SER A 68 7.28 -2.76 21.16
CA SER A 68 6.87 -1.36 21.38
C SER A 68 5.34 -1.18 21.46
N GLY A 69 4.55 -2.22 21.14
CA GLY A 69 3.08 -2.17 21.06
C GLY A 69 2.54 -1.73 19.71
N SER A 70 3.40 -1.37 18.76
CA SER A 70 3.00 -1.02 17.40
C SER A 70 2.62 -2.25 16.57
N SER A 71 1.60 -2.09 15.73
CA SER A 71 1.15 -3.11 14.79
C SER A 71 1.96 -3.04 13.49
N ILE A 72 2.56 -4.15 13.08
CA ILE A 72 3.31 -4.29 11.83
C ILE A 72 2.48 -5.06 10.80
N ALA A 73 2.25 -4.44 9.65
CA ALA A 73 1.61 -5.07 8.49
C ALA A 73 2.52 -5.04 7.25
N TRP A 74 3.79 -5.47 7.38
CA TRP A 74 4.79 -5.36 6.30
C TRP A 74 4.43 -6.12 5.02
N GLY A 75 3.53 -7.10 5.07
CA GLY A 75 3.00 -7.80 3.89
C GLY A 75 1.73 -7.18 3.29
N ASN A 76 1.21 -6.07 3.83
CA ASN A 76 -0.03 -5.44 3.38
C ASN A 76 0.03 -5.04 1.89
N ALA A 77 -1.10 -5.10 1.19
CA ALA A 77 -1.19 -4.82 -0.24
C ALA A 77 -1.06 -3.33 -0.62
N VAL A 78 -1.20 -2.41 0.34
CA VAL A 78 -1.19 -0.96 0.08
C VAL A 78 -0.01 -0.27 0.77
N ILE A 79 0.28 -0.63 2.02
CA ILE A 79 1.33 0.00 2.84
C ILE A 79 2.41 -0.98 3.31
N GLY A 80 2.48 -2.16 2.70
CA GLY A 80 3.40 -3.20 3.11
C GLY A 80 4.85 -2.85 2.79
N LEU A 81 5.66 -2.59 3.81
CA LEU A 81 7.10 -2.33 3.65
C LEU A 81 7.84 -3.42 2.88
N ARG A 82 7.43 -4.68 3.03
CA ARG A 82 8.01 -5.85 2.34
C ARG A 82 7.24 -6.27 1.09
N ASN A 83 6.25 -5.49 0.66
CA ASN A 83 5.45 -5.77 -0.52
C ASN A 83 5.83 -4.82 -1.66
N ALA A 84 6.52 -5.33 -2.67
CA ALA A 84 6.92 -4.53 -3.83
C ALA A 84 5.75 -4.15 -4.75
N LEU A 85 4.59 -4.82 -4.62
CA LEU A 85 3.36 -4.44 -5.34
C LEU A 85 2.63 -3.28 -4.66
N ALA A 86 2.85 -3.08 -3.36
CA ALA A 86 2.26 -1.97 -2.63
C ALA A 86 2.77 -0.63 -3.22
N PRO A 87 1.86 0.27 -3.64
CA PRO A 87 2.25 1.64 -3.98
C PRO A 87 3.02 2.28 -2.83
N PRO A 88 4.06 3.08 -3.10
CA PRO A 88 4.80 3.76 -2.03
C PRO A 88 3.90 4.87 -1.48
N LEU A 89 3.15 4.55 -0.43
CA LEU A 89 2.18 5.44 0.20
C LEU A 89 2.63 5.72 1.63
N ASP A 90 3.00 6.97 1.90
CA ASP A 90 3.18 7.48 3.26
C ASP A 90 1.96 8.33 3.61
N VAL A 91 1.25 7.96 4.67
CA VAL A 91 -0.02 8.59 5.05
C VAL A 91 0.24 9.60 6.15
N HIS A 92 -0.14 10.85 5.88
CA HIS A 92 -0.09 11.95 6.82
C HIS A 92 -1.50 12.27 7.32
N HIS A 93 -1.57 12.79 8.54
CA HIS A 93 -2.81 13.28 9.15
C HIS A 93 -2.63 14.73 9.56
N ASP A 94 -3.55 15.58 9.12
CA ASP A 94 -3.62 16.98 9.54
C ASP A 94 -4.51 17.13 10.78
N ASP A 95 -4.34 18.25 11.51
CA ASP A 95 -5.09 18.53 12.75
C ASP A 95 -6.61 18.64 12.53
N ASP A 96 -7.05 18.90 11.29
CA ASP A 96 -8.46 18.99 10.91
C ASP A 96 -9.12 17.62 10.65
N GLY A 97 -8.35 16.52 10.79
CA GLY A 97 -8.81 15.16 10.56
C GLY A 97 -8.68 14.68 9.13
N THR A 98 -8.07 15.47 8.24
CA THR A 98 -7.73 15.04 6.88
C THR A 98 -6.61 14.01 6.91
N ALA A 99 -6.80 12.88 6.23
CA ALA A 99 -5.74 11.94 5.91
C ALA A 99 -5.33 12.13 4.44
N TRP A 100 -4.03 12.23 4.17
CA TRP A 100 -3.54 12.44 2.80
C TRP A 100 -2.19 11.76 2.55
N ALA A 101 -1.88 11.58 1.27
CA ALA A 101 -0.61 11.04 0.82
C ALA A 101 -0.26 11.59 -0.57
N GLU A 102 1.04 11.64 -0.87
CA GLU A 102 1.57 11.94 -2.20
C GLU A 102 2.45 10.79 -2.66
N THR A 103 2.28 10.41 -3.93
CA THR A 103 3.06 9.29 -4.49
C THR A 103 3.22 9.45 -6.00
N THR A 104 4.15 8.70 -6.58
CA THR A 104 4.36 8.66 -8.03
C THR A 104 4.02 7.26 -8.53
N LEU A 105 3.02 7.18 -9.41
CA LEU A 105 2.55 5.92 -9.99
C LEU A 105 3.13 5.73 -11.39
N GLY A 106 4.06 4.79 -11.53
CA GLY A 106 4.70 4.44 -12.81
C GLY A 106 4.08 3.23 -13.52
N ALA A 107 4.82 2.64 -14.45
CA ALA A 107 4.37 1.55 -15.33
C ALA A 107 3.82 0.32 -14.58
N ALA A 108 4.31 0.05 -13.36
CA ALA A 108 3.82 -1.02 -12.50
C ALA A 108 2.31 -0.91 -12.15
N TYR A 109 1.73 0.28 -12.30
CA TYR A 109 0.34 0.59 -11.93
C TYR A 109 -0.52 1.00 -13.12
N GLU A 110 0.02 0.90 -14.33
CA GLU A 110 -0.65 1.27 -15.57
C GLU A 110 -1.80 0.31 -15.89
N GLY A 111 -2.90 0.85 -16.43
CA GLY A 111 -4.00 0.09 -16.99
C GLY A 111 -4.20 0.44 -18.45
N PRO A 112 -5.04 1.43 -18.77
CA PRO A 112 -5.03 2.05 -20.09
C PRO A 112 -3.69 2.74 -20.36
N SER A 113 -3.32 2.87 -21.63
CA SER A 113 -2.06 3.51 -22.03
C SER A 113 -1.92 4.91 -21.42
N GLY A 114 -0.83 5.13 -20.68
CA GLY A 114 -0.49 6.37 -19.98
C GLY A 114 -1.35 6.68 -18.75
N GLN A 115 -2.22 5.77 -18.32
CA GLN A 115 -3.18 5.99 -17.23
C GLN A 115 -3.04 4.93 -16.14
N VAL A 116 -3.17 5.35 -14.89
CA VAL A 116 -3.26 4.45 -13.73
C VAL A 116 -4.49 3.56 -13.88
N HIS A 117 -4.32 2.27 -13.63
CA HIS A 117 -5.44 1.32 -13.65
C HIS A 117 -6.50 1.72 -12.62
N GLY A 118 -7.79 1.68 -13.02
CA GLY A 118 -8.89 2.10 -12.14
C GLY A 118 -8.93 1.32 -10.81
N GLY A 119 -8.56 0.04 -10.84
CA GLY A 119 -8.43 -0.80 -9.64
C GLY A 119 -7.32 -0.34 -8.67
N ILE A 120 -6.23 0.25 -9.17
CA ILE A 120 -5.20 0.84 -8.30
C ILE A 120 -5.73 2.13 -7.66
N CYS A 121 -6.46 2.95 -8.40
CA CYS A 121 -7.14 4.12 -7.82
C CYS A 121 -8.12 3.69 -6.71
N ALA A 122 -8.87 2.60 -6.92
CA ALA A 122 -9.78 2.05 -5.92
C ALA A 122 -9.06 1.55 -4.67
N LEU A 123 -7.95 0.84 -4.85
CA LEU A 123 -7.10 0.34 -3.76
C LEU A 123 -6.58 1.48 -2.88
N LEU A 124 -6.09 2.56 -3.51
CA LEU A 124 -5.58 3.74 -2.81
C LEU A 124 -6.69 4.50 -2.07
N LEU A 125 -7.87 4.64 -2.69
CA LEU A 125 -9.01 5.31 -2.08
C LEU A 125 -9.58 4.53 -0.90
N ASP A 126 -9.72 3.21 -1.00
CA ASP A 126 -10.14 2.37 0.13
C ASP A 126 -9.22 2.59 1.35
N HIS A 127 -7.91 2.58 1.12
CA HIS A 127 -6.93 2.73 2.17
C HIS A 127 -6.97 4.12 2.82
N ILE A 128 -6.94 5.21 2.03
CA ILE A 128 -6.91 6.57 2.58
C ILE A 128 -8.21 6.89 3.34
N LEU A 129 -9.35 6.44 2.82
CA LEU A 129 -10.64 6.63 3.46
C LEU A 129 -10.67 5.87 4.80
N GLY A 130 -10.17 4.63 4.82
CA GLY A 130 -10.05 3.84 6.04
C GLY A 130 -9.09 4.46 7.07
N ALA A 131 -8.04 5.14 6.61
CA ALA A 131 -7.09 5.85 7.46
C ALA A 131 -7.72 7.03 8.23
N THR A 132 -8.81 7.63 7.70
CA THR A 132 -9.59 8.65 8.43
C THR A 132 -10.41 8.05 9.58
N ALA A 133 -10.90 6.82 9.40
CA ALA A 133 -11.78 6.14 10.36
C ALA A 133 -11.00 5.35 11.43
N HIS A 134 -9.69 5.18 11.26
CA HIS A 134 -8.88 4.34 12.13
C HIS A 134 -8.72 4.97 13.51
N LYS A 135 -9.01 4.18 14.56
CA LYS A 135 -8.81 4.59 15.96
C LYS A 135 -7.80 3.66 16.61
N PRO A 136 -6.91 4.16 17.49
CA PRO A 136 -5.98 3.30 18.23
C PRO A 136 -6.72 2.15 18.93
N GLY A 137 -6.32 0.92 18.62
CA GLY A 137 -6.90 -0.30 19.20
C GLY A 137 -8.34 -0.63 18.75
N TRP A 138 -8.91 0.08 17.78
CA TRP A 138 -10.25 -0.20 17.27
C TRP A 138 -10.33 0.00 15.75
N PRO A 139 -9.90 -1.00 14.97
CA PRO A 139 -9.87 -0.90 13.53
C PRO A 139 -11.30 -0.76 12.97
N ALA A 140 -11.42 0.03 11.92
CA ALA A 140 -12.63 0.08 11.11
C ALA A 140 -12.46 -0.84 9.90
N VAL A 141 -13.53 -1.53 9.50
CA VAL A 141 -13.56 -2.35 8.28
C VAL A 141 -14.42 -1.67 7.23
N THR A 142 -14.03 -1.77 5.96
CA THR A 142 -14.82 -1.26 4.84
C THR A 142 -16.13 -2.04 4.75
N GLY A 143 -17.26 -1.36 4.91
CA GLY A 143 -18.59 -1.90 4.66
C GLY A 143 -19.06 -1.64 3.24
N THR A 144 -18.81 -0.45 2.70
CA THR A 144 -19.15 -0.08 1.32
C THR A 144 -18.14 0.94 0.80
N LEU A 145 -17.77 0.81 -0.48
CA LEU A 145 -16.94 1.76 -1.19
C LEU A 145 -17.61 2.10 -2.52
N THR A 146 -17.89 3.38 -2.76
CA THR A 146 -18.44 3.89 -4.01
C THR A 146 -17.39 4.77 -4.67
N ILE A 147 -17.12 4.54 -5.95
CA ILE A 147 -16.05 5.24 -6.68
C ILE A 147 -16.63 5.85 -7.96
N ARG A 148 -16.30 7.13 -8.20
CA ARG A 148 -16.60 7.85 -9.43
C ARG A 148 -15.31 8.24 -10.13
N TYR A 149 -15.07 7.67 -11.31
CA TYR A 149 -13.99 8.07 -12.21
C TYR A 149 -14.47 9.24 -13.06
N GLU A 150 -13.98 10.44 -12.76
CA GLU A 150 -14.37 11.69 -13.45
C GLU A 150 -13.51 11.92 -14.69
N LYS A 151 -12.23 11.55 -14.62
CA LYS A 151 -11.23 11.64 -15.70
C LYS A 151 -10.22 10.51 -15.57
N GLY A 152 -9.44 10.26 -16.62
CA GLY A 152 -8.26 9.40 -16.53
C GLY A 152 -7.24 9.98 -15.55
N THR A 153 -6.67 9.12 -14.70
CA THR A 153 -5.55 9.49 -13.83
C THR A 153 -4.25 9.20 -14.58
N ALA A 154 -3.57 10.23 -15.07
CA ALA A 154 -2.29 10.06 -15.76
C ALA A 154 -1.26 9.39 -14.84
N LEU A 155 -0.36 8.59 -15.41
CA LEU A 155 0.83 8.13 -14.70
C LEU A 155 1.68 9.31 -14.24
N GLY A 156 2.39 9.15 -13.13
CA GLY A 156 3.21 10.21 -12.52
C GLY A 156 2.75 10.59 -11.12
N PRO A 157 3.08 11.82 -10.66
CA PRO A 157 2.72 12.30 -9.34
C PRO A 157 1.20 12.41 -9.15
N VAL A 158 0.71 11.89 -8.03
CA VAL A 158 -0.69 12.00 -7.61
C VAL A 158 -0.77 12.38 -6.14
N ARG A 159 -1.81 13.14 -5.79
CA ARG A 159 -2.21 13.42 -4.41
C ARG A 159 -3.51 12.70 -4.11
N ILE A 160 -3.57 12.05 -2.95
CA ILE A 160 -4.72 11.30 -2.47
C ILE A 160 -5.10 11.90 -1.13
N ALA A 161 -6.37 12.25 -0.92
CA ALA A 161 -6.82 12.85 0.34
C ALA A 161 -8.25 12.44 0.68
N ALA A 162 -8.54 12.32 1.97
CA ALA A 162 -9.84 12.00 2.50
C ALA A 162 -10.08 12.67 3.86
N HIS A 163 -11.35 12.85 4.20
CA HIS A 163 -11.80 13.28 5.53
C HIS A 163 -13.12 12.59 5.89
N ILE A 164 -13.48 12.63 7.17
CA ILE A 164 -14.77 12.17 7.65
C ILE A 164 -15.84 13.18 7.23
N ASP A 165 -16.86 12.72 6.52
CA ASP A 165 -18.06 13.51 6.21
C ASP A 165 -19.00 13.54 7.42
N ARG A 166 -19.29 12.37 7.99
CA ARG A 166 -20.14 12.24 9.18
C ARG A 166 -19.97 10.90 9.89
N ILE A 167 -20.51 10.82 11.11
CA ILE A 167 -20.54 9.60 11.92
C ILE A 167 -21.98 9.32 12.37
N GLU A 168 -22.47 8.10 12.15
CA GLU A 168 -23.80 7.66 12.58
C GLU A 168 -23.69 6.32 13.32
N GLY A 169 -23.73 6.37 14.66
CA GLY A 169 -23.60 5.18 15.51
C GLY A 169 -22.26 4.47 15.31
N VAL A 170 -22.30 3.25 14.75
CA VAL A 170 -21.10 2.43 14.47
C VAL A 170 -20.48 2.67 13.09
N LYS A 171 -21.10 3.55 12.29
CA LYS A 171 -20.69 3.84 10.91
C LYS A 171 -19.95 5.18 10.85
N THR A 172 -18.78 5.17 10.23
CA THR A 172 -18.05 6.37 9.82
C THR A 172 -18.20 6.51 8.31
N PHE A 173 -18.71 7.63 7.84
CA PHE A 173 -18.80 7.98 6.44
C PHE A 173 -17.63 8.90 6.11
N ALA A 174 -16.81 8.52 5.15
CA ALA A 174 -15.66 9.28 4.70
C ALA A 174 -15.78 9.57 3.21
N VAL A 175 -15.24 10.71 2.79
CA VAL A 175 -15.16 11.11 1.38
C VAL A 175 -13.73 11.46 1.04
N GLY A 176 -13.33 11.20 -0.20
CA GLY A 176 -11.97 11.37 -0.63
C GLY A 176 -11.82 11.43 -2.14
N HIS A 177 -10.61 11.73 -2.59
CA HIS A 177 -10.31 11.87 -4.01
C HIS A 177 -8.85 11.58 -4.33
N ILE A 178 -8.60 11.32 -5.61
CA ILE A 178 -7.28 11.35 -6.24
C ILE A 178 -7.23 12.56 -7.16
N ALA A 179 -6.13 13.30 -7.10
CA ALA A 179 -5.85 14.43 -7.97
C ALA A 179 -4.46 14.29 -8.62
N THR A 180 -4.36 14.81 -9.83
CA THR A 180 -3.11 15.08 -10.55
C THR A 180 -2.87 16.59 -10.57
N SER A 181 -1.82 17.06 -11.27
CA SER A 181 -1.64 18.49 -11.56
C SER A 181 -2.84 19.12 -12.29
N ASP A 182 -3.63 18.33 -13.02
CA ASP A 182 -4.79 18.78 -13.81
C ASP A 182 -6.10 18.78 -12.99
N GLY A 183 -6.00 18.47 -11.69
CA GLY A 183 -7.10 18.44 -10.74
C GLY A 183 -7.60 17.03 -10.43
N VAL A 184 -8.79 16.96 -9.83
CA VAL A 184 -9.42 15.71 -9.38
C VAL A 184 -9.77 14.82 -10.57
N THR A 185 -9.39 13.54 -10.47
CA THR A 185 -9.65 12.52 -11.49
C THR A 185 -10.59 11.43 -10.99
N VAL A 186 -10.53 11.09 -9.69
CA VAL A 186 -11.37 10.06 -9.07
C VAL A 186 -11.88 10.56 -7.72
N ARG A 187 -13.15 10.32 -7.42
CA ARG A 187 -13.75 10.55 -6.09
C ARG A 187 -14.25 9.25 -5.51
N ALA A 188 -14.26 9.16 -4.19
CA ALA A 188 -14.87 8.05 -3.50
C ALA A 188 -15.60 8.47 -2.22
N GLU A 189 -16.61 7.67 -1.90
CA GLU A 189 -17.33 7.68 -0.64
C GLU A 189 -17.21 6.29 -0.02
N GLY A 190 -16.87 6.23 1.26
CA GLY A 190 -16.69 4.99 1.99
C GLY A 190 -17.52 4.96 3.27
N VAL A 191 -18.10 3.79 3.55
CA VAL A 191 -18.76 3.49 4.83
C VAL A 191 -17.87 2.51 5.58
N PHE A 192 -17.34 2.94 6.72
CA PHE A 192 -16.49 2.13 7.58
C PHE A 192 -17.24 1.76 8.85
N ILE A 193 -17.12 0.50 9.24
CA ILE A 193 -17.84 -0.06 10.38
C ILE A 193 -16.82 -0.46 11.43
N HIS A 194 -17.02 -0.03 12.66
CA HIS A 194 -16.27 -0.57 13.78
C HIS A 194 -16.93 -1.86 14.26
N PRO A 195 -16.25 -3.02 14.20
CA PRO A 195 -16.78 -4.25 14.75
C PRO A 195 -17.06 -4.10 16.25
N ARG A 196 -18.08 -4.81 16.74
CA ARG A 196 -18.32 -4.89 18.19
C ARG A 196 -17.05 -5.41 18.86
N ARG A 197 -16.61 -4.75 19.94
CA ARG A 197 -15.52 -5.27 20.77
C ARG A 197 -15.94 -6.65 21.27
N SER A 198 -15.17 -7.67 20.92
CA SER A 198 -15.30 -8.97 21.56
C SER A 198 -14.92 -8.79 23.03
N THR A 199 -15.93 -8.80 23.91
CA THR A 199 -15.71 -8.96 25.34
C THR A 199 -15.08 -10.32 25.55
N THR A 200 -13.80 -10.32 25.91
CA THR A 200 -13.11 -11.51 26.42
C THR A 200 -13.24 -11.51 27.93
#